data_AF-A0A1I7JTG7-F1
#
_entry.id   AF-A0A1I7JTG7-F1
#
_cell.length_a   1.000
_cell.length_b   1.000
_cell.length_c   1.000
_cell.angle_alpha   90.00
_cell.angle_beta   90.00
_cell.angle_gamma   90.00
#
_symmetry.space_group_name_H-M   'P 1'
#
loop_
_entity.id
_entity.type
_entity.pdbx_description
1 polymer ?
#
loop_
_entity_poly.entity_id
_entity_poly.type
_entity_poly.pdbx_seq_one_letter_code
_entity_poly.pdbx_strand_id
1 'polypeptide(L)'
;MEYNSNLTTFDYITKKQLLDGQQLSILIFIYSILMVYEGILQQKEVAKAEYNNEKIEGINPQETINTALNILFFAQFLTTLIGFRQYNYLYNKSINGEYENSLDPNRYTNIGNLLWLIGIYFLIKGAEEI
;
A
#
# COMPACT_ATOMS: atom_id res chain seq x y z
N MET A 1 2.65 0.87 32.00
CA MET A 1 1.72 -0.13 31.43
C MET A 1 2.37 -1.49 31.58
N GLU A 2 1.90 -2.32 32.50
CA GLU A 2 2.31 -3.72 32.55
C GLU A 2 1.67 -4.45 31.38
N TYR A 3 2.49 -5.04 30.53
CA TYR A 3 2.06 -5.81 29.38
C TYR A 3 1.68 -7.22 29.86
N ASN A 4 0.44 -7.36 30.34
CA ASN A 4 -0.04 -8.65 30.85
C ASN A 4 -0.42 -9.55 29.66
N SER A 5 0.54 -10.34 29.17
CA SER A 5 0.37 -11.15 27.97
C SER A 5 0.02 -12.60 28.30
N ASN A 6 -1.25 -12.86 28.61
CA ASN A 6 -1.83 -14.18 28.36
C ASN A 6 -2.18 -14.30 26.87
N LEU A 7 -1.19 -14.08 25.99
CA LEU A 7 -1.31 -14.30 24.56
C LEU A 7 -1.22 -15.81 24.32
N THR A 8 -2.27 -16.40 23.76
CA THR A 8 -2.18 -17.80 23.33
C THR A 8 -1.15 -17.91 22.18
N THR A 9 -0.55 -19.09 22.01
CA THR A 9 0.36 -19.35 20.87
C THR A 9 -0.33 -19.04 19.54
N PHE A 10 -1.62 -19.35 19.42
CA PHE A 10 -2.42 -19.04 18.24
C PHE A 10 -2.49 -17.54 17.98
N ASP A 11 -2.79 -16.74 19.00
CA ASP A 11 -2.87 -15.29 18.90
C ASP A 11 -1.55 -14.65 18.47
N TYR A 12 -0.44 -15.16 19.02
CA TYR A 12 0.88 -14.69 18.66
C TYR A 12 1.18 -14.96 17.17
N ILE A 13 0.93 -16.20 16.71
CA ILE A 13 1.14 -16.59 15.31
C ILE A 13 0.27 -15.75 14.37
N THR A 14 -1.02 -15.62 14.66
CA THR A 14 -1.95 -14.82 13.85
C THR A 14 -1.52 -13.37 13.78
N LYS A 15 -1.21 -12.75 14.92
CA LYS A 15 -0.77 -11.35 14.96
C LYS A 15 0.54 -11.15 14.21
N LYS A 16 1.51 -12.06 14.38
CA LYS A 16 2.79 -12.01 13.66
C LYS A 16 2.58 -12.09 12.15
N GLN A 17 1.78 -13.05 11.67
CA GLN A 17 1.52 -13.21 10.23
C GLN A 17 0.87 -11.97 9.62
N LEU A 18 -0.08 -11.34 10.32
CA LEU A 18 -0.70 -10.09 9.86
C LEU A 18 0.32 -8.95 9.81
N LEU A 19 1.22 -8.85 10.78
CA LEU A 19 2.27 -7.83 10.80
C LEU A 19 3.32 -8.07 9.71
N ASP A 20 3.77 -9.31 9.52
CA ASP A 20 4.71 -9.68 8.45
C ASP A 20 4.14 -9.32 7.07
N GLY A 21 2.85 -9.63 6.84
CA GLY A 21 2.15 -9.27 5.62
C GLY A 21 2.05 -7.76 5.42
N GLN A 22 1.74 -7.01 6.49
CA GLN A 22 1.67 -5.56 6.44
C GLN A 22 3.04 -4.95 6.09
N GLN A 23 4.11 -5.45 6.73
CA GLN A 23 5.48 -5.04 6.43
C GLN A 23 5.85 -5.29 4.96
N LEU A 24 5.54 -6.47 4.42
CA LEU A 24 5.81 -6.78 3.02
C LEU A 24 5.03 -5.86 2.07
N SER A 25 3.75 -5.59 2.37
CA SER A 25 2.93 -4.68 1.55
C SER A 25 3.49 -3.25 1.53
N ILE A 26 3.99 -2.75 2.66
CA ILE A 26 4.64 -1.44 2.76
C ILE A 26 5.94 -1.41 1.95
N LEU A 27 6.71 -2.49 1.97
CA LEU A 27 7.93 -2.57 1.17
C LEU A 27 7.63 -2.48 -0.33
N ILE A 28 6.62 -3.22 -0.81
CA ILE A 28 6.17 -3.17 -2.22
C ILE A 28 5.68 -1.76 -2.55
N PHE A 29 4.93 -1.12 -1.65
CA PHE A 29 4.48 0.26 -1.81
C PHE A 29 5.67 1.21 -2.04
N ILE A 30 6.71 1.15 -1.20
CA ILE A 30 7.91 1.99 -1.34
C ILE A 30 8.59 1.76 -2.69
N TYR A 31 8.77 0.50 -3.09
CA TYR A 31 9.35 0.19 -4.40
C TYR A 31 8.53 0.74 -5.56
N SER A 32 7.20 0.66 -5.50
CA SER A 32 6.36 1.22 -6.55
C SER A 32 6.45 2.75 -6.64
N ILE A 33 6.61 3.47 -5.52
CA ILE A 33 6.87 4.92 -5.55
C ILE A 33 8.22 5.23 -6.20
N LEU A 34 9.26 4.42 -5.94
CA LEU A 34 10.56 4.58 -6.59
C LEU A 34 10.46 4.36 -8.11
N MET A 35 9.64 3.40 -8.56
CA MET A 35 9.38 3.18 -9.99
C MET A 35 8.61 4.35 -10.63
N VAL A 36 7.64 4.96 -9.92
CA VAL A 36 6.99 6.20 -10.40
C VAL A 36 8.02 7.31 -10.58
N TYR A 37 8.93 7.47 -9.60
CA TYR A 37 10.01 8.45 -9.69
C TYR A 37 10.94 8.17 -10.89
N GLU A 38 11.29 6.91 -11.15
CA GLU A 38 12.05 6.51 -12.33
C GLU A 38 11.34 6.89 -13.64
N GLY A 39 10.04 6.61 -13.73
CA GLY A 39 9.23 7.03 -14.88
C GLY A 39 9.22 8.54 -15.10
N ILE A 40 9.20 9.35 -14.04
CA ILE A 40 9.33 10.81 -14.14
C ILE A 40 10.71 11.23 -14.66
N LEU A 41 11.78 10.54 -14.25
CA LEU A 41 13.13 10.80 -14.78
C LEU A 41 13.21 10.48 -16.26
N GLN A 42 12.69 9.33 -16.67
CA GLN A 42 12.58 8.94 -18.08
C GLN A 42 11.80 9.97 -18.90
N GLN A 43 10.69 10.50 -18.36
CA GLN A 43 9.90 11.53 -19.04
C GLN A 43 10.69 12.83 -19.24
N LYS A 44 11.54 13.22 -18.28
CA LYS A 44 12.45 14.37 -18.44
C LYS A 44 13.51 14.14 -19.52
N GLU A 45 14.02 12.92 -19.65
CA GLU A 45 14.97 12.56 -20.69
C GLU A 45 14.33 12.64 -22.08
N VAL A 46 13.11 12.11 -22.22
CA VAL A 46 12.32 12.22 -23.46
C VAL A 46 12.09 13.68 -23.84
N ALA A 47 11.61 14.52 -22.91
CA ALA A 47 11.38 15.94 -23.18
C ALA A 47 12.66 16.69 -23.60
N LYS A 48 13.82 16.32 -23.04
CA LYS A 48 15.11 16.90 -23.42
C LYS A 48 15.52 16.47 -24.84
N ALA A 49 15.34 15.20 -25.18
CA ALA A 49 15.66 14.70 -26.51
C ALA A 49 14.76 15.32 -27.58
N GLU A 50 13.47 15.48 -27.30
CA GLU A 50 12.53 16.19 -28.16
C GLU A 50 12.98 17.63 -28.44
N TYR A 51 13.39 18.36 -27.39
CA TYR A 51 13.93 19.72 -27.53
C TYR A 51 15.18 19.77 -28.43
N ASN A 52 16.05 18.76 -28.32
CA ASN A 52 17.28 18.66 -29.11
C ASN A 52 17.10 18.03 -30.51
N ASN A 53 15.88 17.58 -30.86
CA ASN A 53 15.61 16.74 -32.04
C ASN A 53 16.44 15.44 -32.08
N GLU A 54 16.71 14.86 -30.92
CA GLU A 54 17.41 13.58 -30.76
C GLU A 54 16.38 12.43 -30.68
N LYS A 55 16.72 11.27 -31.24
CA LYS A 55 15.94 10.05 -31.05
C LYS A 55 16.37 9.34 -29.77
N ILE A 56 15.40 9.01 -28.91
CA ILE A 56 15.56 8.10 -27.78
C ILE A 56 14.86 6.78 -28.11
N GLU A 57 15.56 5.67 -27.96
CA GLU A 57 15.01 4.32 -28.14
C GLU A 57 15.05 3.58 -26.80
N GLY A 58 14.04 2.72 -26.57
CA GLY A 58 14.00 1.83 -25.41
C GLY A 58 13.49 2.45 -24.10
N ILE A 59 13.06 3.72 -24.11
CA ILE A 59 12.46 4.38 -22.95
C ILE A 59 10.97 4.58 -23.21
N ASN A 60 10.12 4.05 -22.32
CA ASN A 60 8.67 4.26 -22.33
C ASN A 60 8.21 4.72 -20.94
N PRO A 61 8.30 6.03 -20.64
CA PRO A 61 8.00 6.56 -19.32
C PRO A 61 6.57 6.23 -18.87
N GLN A 62 5.64 6.24 -19.82
CA GLN A 62 4.22 6.01 -19.57
C GLN A 62 3.95 4.57 -19.12
N GLU A 63 4.59 3.60 -19.75
CA GLU A 63 4.51 2.19 -19.35
C GLU A 63 5.13 1.95 -17.97
N THR A 64 6.27 2.59 -17.68
CA THR A 64 6.91 2.52 -16.36
C THR A 64 5.99 3.09 -15.26
N ILE A 65 5.41 4.27 -15.48
CA ILE A 65 4.48 4.91 -14.52
C ILE A 65 3.22 4.06 -14.34
N ASN A 66 2.60 3.60 -15.43
CA ASN A 66 1.39 2.77 -15.36
C ASN A 66 1.63 1.45 -14.62
N THR A 67 2.75 0.79 -14.90
CA THR A 67 3.15 -0.44 -14.19
C THR A 67 3.33 -0.17 -12.70
N ALA A 68 4.04 0.91 -12.36
CA ALA A 68 4.30 1.29 -10.98
C ALA A 68 3.01 1.60 -10.20
N LEU A 69 2.09 2.35 -10.80
CA LEU A 69 0.80 2.70 -10.18
C LEU A 69 -0.10 1.47 -9.97
N ASN A 70 -0.08 0.50 -10.89
CA ASN A 70 -0.80 -0.76 -10.69
C ASN A 70 -0.21 -1.57 -9.53
N ILE A 71 1.12 -1.68 -9.43
CA ILE A 71 1.78 -2.34 -8.29
C ILE A 71 1.43 -1.62 -6.98
N LEU A 72 1.47 -0.29 -6.98
CA LEU A 72 1.10 0.55 -5.84
C LEU A 72 -0.34 0.25 -5.38
N PHE A 73 -1.28 0.14 -6.33
CA PHE A 73 -2.67 -0.20 -6.06
C PHE A 73 -2.80 -1.58 -5.41
N PHE A 74 -2.15 -2.61 -5.96
CA PHE A 74 -2.19 -3.95 -5.39
C PHE A 74 -1.56 -4.02 -4.00
N ALA A 75 -0.43 -3.34 -3.78
CA ALA A 75 0.20 -3.25 -2.47
C ALA A 75 -0.75 -2.64 -1.44
N GLN A 76 -1.36 -1.50 -1.78
CA GLN A 76 -2.31 -0.83 -0.91
C GLN A 76 -3.59 -1.65 -0.68
N PHE A 77 -4.04 -2.40 -1.68
CA PHE A 77 -5.17 -3.30 -1.56
C PHE A 77 -4.88 -4.41 -0.55
N LEU A 78 -3.70 -5.02 -0.60
CA LEU A 78 -3.24 -5.99 0.39
C LEU A 78 -3.15 -5.40 1.79
N THR A 79 -2.58 -4.20 1.94
CA THR A 79 -2.54 -3.48 3.22
C THR A 79 -3.95 -3.25 3.79
N THR A 80 -4.89 -2.87 2.92
CA THR A 80 -6.30 -2.66 3.28
C THR A 80 -6.94 -3.96 3.78
N LEU A 81 -6.76 -5.06 3.05
CA LEU A 81 -7.27 -6.39 3.45
C LEU A 81 -6.71 -6.84 4.79
N ILE A 82 -5.41 -6.62 5.03
CA ILE A 82 -4.76 -6.96 6.30
C ILE A 82 -5.33 -6.11 7.44
N GLY A 83 -5.55 -4.81 7.23
CA GLY A 83 -6.18 -3.93 8.21
C GLY A 83 -7.60 -4.37 8.60
N PHE A 84 -8.40 -4.81 7.63
CA PHE A 84 -9.71 -5.40 7.92
C PHE A 84 -9.61 -6.72 8.68
N ARG A 85 -8.64 -7.58 8.37
CA ARG A 85 -8.41 -8.83 9.12
C ARG A 85 -7.97 -8.56 10.56
N GLN A 86 -7.09 -7.59 10.78
CA GLN A 86 -6.68 -7.15 12.12
C GLN A 86 -7.88 -6.62 12.91
N TYR A 87 -8.70 -5.75 12.29
CA TYR A 87 -9.93 -5.25 12.92
C TYR A 87 -10.88 -6.39 13.31
N ASN A 88 -11.17 -7.32 12.40
CA ASN A 88 -12.08 -8.44 12.66
C ASN A 88 -11.58 -9.35 13.78
N TYR A 89 -10.28 -9.62 13.81
CA TYR A 89 -9.66 -10.41 14.87
C TYR A 89 -9.83 -9.73 16.25
N LEU A 90 -9.56 -8.43 16.35
CA LEU A 90 -9.72 -7.69 17.60
C LEU A 90 -11.19 -7.50 17.98
N TYR A 91 -12.08 -7.33 17.01
CA TYR A 91 -13.52 -7.25 17.22
C TYR A 91 -14.06 -8.54 17.84
N ASN A 92 -13.69 -9.70 17.29
CA ASN A 92 -14.10 -11.00 17.82
C ASN A 92 -13.61 -11.22 19.26
N LYS A 93 -12.42 -10.73 19.61
CA LYS A 93 -11.94 -10.76 20.99
C LYS A 93 -12.70 -9.79 21.91
N SER A 94 -13.05 -8.62 21.40
CA SER A 94 -13.79 -7.61 22.17
C SER A 94 -15.18 -8.11 22.55
N ILE A 95 -15.92 -8.73 21.62
CA ILE A 95 -17.24 -9.32 21.91
C ILE A 95 -17.19 -10.49 22.90
N ASN A 96 -16.05 -11.18 22.99
CA ASN A 96 -15.82 -12.27 23.95
C ASN A 96 -15.28 -11.78 25.31
N GLY A 97 -15.09 -10.46 25.50
CA GLY A 97 -14.50 -9.89 26.71
C GLY A 97 -12.99 -10.10 26.85
N GLU A 98 -12.32 -10.54 25.78
CA GLU A 98 -10.86 -10.80 25.75
C GLU A 98 -10.05 -9.57 25.30
N TYR A 99 -10.72 -8.48 24.91
CA TYR A 99 -10.10 -7.23 24.46
C TYR A 99 -10.91 -6.01 24.88
N GLU A 100 -10.35 -5.25 25.82
CA GLU A 100 -11.01 -4.09 26.45
C GLU A 100 -10.64 -2.75 25.80
N ASN A 101 -9.64 -2.74 24.92
CA ASN A 101 -9.20 -1.50 24.27
C ASN A 101 -10.15 -1.07 23.15
N SER A 102 -10.17 0.23 22.85
CA SER A 102 -10.97 0.77 21.74
C SER A 102 -10.52 0.22 20.38
N LEU A 103 -11.49 -0.11 19.53
CA LEU A 103 -11.28 -0.52 18.14
C LEU A 103 -11.20 0.68 17.17
N ASP A 104 -11.44 1.89 17.65
CA ASP A 104 -11.44 3.12 16.85
C ASP A 104 -10.15 3.33 16.05
N PRO A 105 -8.94 3.08 16.60
CA PRO A 105 -7.70 3.21 15.83
C PRO A 105 -7.70 2.32 14.58
N ASN A 106 -8.15 1.07 14.70
CA ASN A 106 -8.21 0.14 13.57
C ASN A 106 -9.28 0.58 12.55
N ARG A 107 -10.41 1.11 13.02
CA ARG A 107 -11.47 1.64 12.15
C ARG A 107 -10.95 2.83 11.34
N TYR A 108 -10.28 3.79 11.98
CA TYR A 108 -9.71 4.94 11.28
C TYR A 108 -8.60 4.55 10.32
N THR A 109 -7.74 3.60 10.68
CA THR A 109 -6.73 3.03 9.76
C THR A 109 -7.39 2.43 8.52
N ASN A 110 -8.48 1.66 8.67
CA ASN A 110 -9.18 1.06 7.53
C ASN A 110 -9.85 2.13 6.64
N ILE A 111 -10.43 3.17 7.23
CA ILE A 111 -10.96 4.31 6.47
C ILE A 111 -9.83 5.00 5.68
N GLY A 112 -8.69 5.27 6.31
CA GLY A 112 -7.53 5.85 5.64
C GLY A 112 -7.02 4.98 4.49
N ASN A 113 -6.95 3.67 4.69
CA ASN A 113 -6.54 2.70 3.67
C ASN A 113 -7.48 2.70 2.44
N LEU A 114 -8.79 2.80 2.67
CA LEU A 114 -9.78 2.92 1.59
C LEU A 114 -9.63 4.24 0.82
N LEU A 115 -9.42 5.36 1.52
CA LEU A 115 -9.20 6.65 0.88
C LEU A 115 -7.93 6.63 0.01
N TRP A 116 -6.88 5.97 0.47
CA TRP A 116 -5.66 5.76 -0.32
C TRP A 116 -5.92 4.93 -1.58
N LEU A 117 -6.69 3.84 -1.48
CA LEU A 117 -7.07 3.04 -2.66
C LEU A 117 -7.79 3.88 -3.71
N ILE A 118 -8.75 4.71 -3.27
CA ILE A 118 -9.48 5.62 -4.16
C ILE A 118 -8.52 6.63 -4.80
N GLY A 119 -7.61 7.21 -4.01
CA GLY A 119 -6.59 8.13 -4.52
C GLY A 119 -5.71 7.49 -5.60
N ILE A 120 -5.20 6.29 -5.35
CA ILE A 120 -4.35 5.56 -6.30
C ILE A 120 -5.14 5.21 -7.57
N TYR A 121 -6.42 4.84 -7.45
CA TYR A 121 -7.27 4.60 -8.62
C TYR A 121 -7.35 5.83 -9.53
N PHE A 122 -7.52 7.03 -8.96
CA PHE A 122 -7.50 8.26 -9.75
C PHE A 122 -6.13 8.58 -10.33
N LEU A 123 -5.02 8.22 -9.66
CA LEU A 123 -3.68 8.33 -10.25
C LEU A 123 -3.52 7.43 -11.46
N ILE A 124 -4.01 6.18 -11.41
CA ILE A 124 -4.00 5.26 -12.55
C ILE A 124 -4.79 5.86 -13.71
N LYS A 125 -5.99 6.37 -13.46
CA LYS A 125 -6.81 7.01 -14.50
C LYS A 125 -6.17 8.25 -15.09
N GLY A 126 -5.57 9.09 -14.26
CA GLY A 126 -4.82 10.24 -14.74
C GLY A 126 -3.62 9.85 -15.60
N ALA A 127 -2.94 8.73 -15.29
CA ALA A 127 -1.82 8.25 -16.09
C ALA A 127 -2.29 7.62 -17.42
N GLU A 128 -3.43 6.91 -17.46
CA GLU A 128 -3.98 6.33 -18.70
C GLU A 128 -4.41 7.38 -19.74
N GLU A 129 -4.67 8.62 -19.32
CA GLU A 129 -5.14 9.72 -20.19
C GLU A 129 -4.01 10.63 -20.73
N ILE A 130 -2.74 10.30 -20.44
CA ILE A 130 -1.53 10.99 -20.95
C ILE A 130 -0.95 10.22 -22.14
#